data_AF-A0A7V9J2R6-F1
#
_entry.id   AF-A0A7V9J2R6-F1
#
_cell.length_a   1.000
_cell.length_b   1.000
_cell.length_c   1.000
_cell.angle_alpha   90.00
_cell.angle_beta   90.00
_cell.angle_gamma   90.00
#
_symmetry.space_group_name_H-M   'P 1'
#
loop_
_entity.id
_entity.type
_entity.pdbx_description
1 polymer ?
#
loop_
_entity_poly.entity_id
_entity_poly.type
_entity_poly.pdbx_seq_one_letter_code
_entity_poly.pdbx_strand_id
1 'polypeptide(L)'
;FTGNSVAGINSAVTGTRLTNVNNLIQGLGRLGQNNTAFTNQAAGIIDANISGATLTLDPVAEASVLDGGASFLNNGTLQASNGGTLALSGNGGGNFTNAGTIKAQSGGILMFDGTVTSSGTVDVDANTLNGTGSYTQTGGTFRLAGGTVTLPSAILFNAGLVDARGTINAAITNGANLQPALGGSGLTVNGNVTLLSSSQLTFQLSGLVQGSQYGFLNVNGTVALNGNLVVSFVDPFQATNNNNFTVLSSTALSGAFVNVASGGRITATDNSGTFLVTYNGTTVILSDFQPAGEVPASSSATVSGEAGAKDAEGDAANKPVAGPATPSVAVNATPAADPATTPASDAPAVTSPRKNPALRGRSGTVALKVRNTDQLLELLEGSGATTANGKVTVKAGPAQKAGAQPRPTANLPAAGSQRDHQPKIPNSRRAEGPGRTMTGPRIAN
;
A
#
# COMPACT_ATOMS: atom_id res chain seq x y z
N PHE A 1 -28.23 -33.41 1.75
CA PHE A 1 -27.61 -34.39 2.67
C PHE A 1 -28.29 -34.26 4.02
N THR A 2 -28.64 -35.38 4.67
CA THR A 2 -29.34 -35.41 5.97
C THR A 2 -28.59 -36.33 6.91
N GLY A 3 -27.78 -35.74 7.78
CA GLY A 3 -26.90 -36.42 8.74
C GLY A 3 -26.03 -35.37 9.44
N ASN A 4 -25.67 -35.60 10.69
CA ASN A 4 -25.06 -34.58 11.56
C ASN A 4 -23.55 -34.35 11.29
N SER A 5 -23.14 -34.44 10.03
CA SER A 5 -21.77 -34.23 9.56
C SER A 5 -21.68 -32.87 8.90
N VAL A 6 -20.85 -31.97 9.46
CA VAL A 6 -20.57 -30.67 8.86
C VAL A 6 -19.96 -30.89 7.47
N ALA A 7 -20.61 -30.36 6.43
CA ALA A 7 -20.13 -30.49 5.06
C ALA A 7 -18.73 -29.85 4.92
N GLY A 8 -17.87 -30.40 4.07
CA GLY A 8 -16.53 -29.86 3.93
C GLY A 8 -15.75 -30.39 2.75
N ILE A 9 -14.67 -29.67 2.42
CA ILE A 9 -13.75 -30.00 1.34
C ILE A 9 -12.34 -30.12 1.93
N ASN A 10 -11.74 -31.30 1.78
CA ASN A 10 -10.42 -31.64 2.30
C ASN A 10 -9.78 -32.69 1.37
N SER A 11 -8.45 -32.70 1.30
CA SER A 11 -7.67 -33.72 0.60
C SER A 11 -7.50 -34.98 1.45
N ALA A 12 -7.25 -36.12 0.78
CA ALA A 12 -6.81 -37.34 1.43
C ALA A 12 -5.31 -37.32 1.81
N VAL A 13 -4.54 -36.33 1.33
CA VAL A 13 -3.09 -36.21 1.57
C VAL A 13 -2.77 -34.83 2.15
N THR A 14 -2.22 -34.83 3.36
CA THR A 14 -1.81 -33.63 4.10
C THR A 14 -0.82 -32.78 3.29
N GLY A 15 -0.94 -31.46 3.36
CA GLY A 15 -0.02 -30.53 2.70
C GLY A 15 -0.25 -30.33 1.19
N THR A 16 -1.16 -31.08 0.57
CA THR A 16 -1.56 -30.83 -0.84
C THR A 16 -2.40 -29.55 -0.95
N ARG A 17 -2.43 -28.93 -2.15
CA ARG A 17 -3.05 -27.63 -2.37
C ARG A 17 -4.29 -27.70 -3.27
N LEU A 18 -5.45 -27.30 -2.74
CA LEU A 18 -6.68 -27.13 -3.52
C LEU A 18 -6.71 -25.74 -4.14
N THR A 19 -6.88 -25.67 -5.46
CA THR A 19 -7.02 -24.40 -6.19
C THR A 19 -8.46 -24.20 -6.67
N ASN A 20 -9.16 -23.19 -6.15
CA ASN A 20 -10.41 -22.73 -6.72
C ASN A 20 -10.11 -21.83 -7.93
N VAL A 21 -10.41 -22.35 -9.13
CA VAL A 21 -10.28 -21.63 -10.41
C VAL A 21 -11.67 -21.29 -10.93
N ASN A 22 -12.07 -20.02 -10.79
CA ASN A 22 -13.29 -19.45 -11.37
C ASN A 22 -14.62 -20.08 -10.91
N ASN A 23 -14.66 -20.81 -9.78
CA ASN A 23 -15.90 -21.35 -9.22
C ASN A 23 -16.38 -20.54 -8.01
N LEU A 24 -17.68 -20.63 -7.74
CA LEU A 24 -18.30 -20.20 -6.49
C LEU A 24 -18.38 -21.40 -5.53
N ILE A 25 -17.68 -21.31 -4.40
CA ILE A 25 -17.88 -22.17 -3.23
C ILE A 25 -18.74 -21.37 -2.25
N GLN A 26 -19.87 -21.92 -1.80
CA GLN A 26 -20.79 -21.18 -0.93
C GLN A 26 -21.52 -22.08 0.05
N GLY A 27 -21.99 -21.48 1.16
CA GLY A 27 -22.87 -22.13 2.12
C GLY A 27 -22.33 -22.08 3.55
N LEU A 28 -22.39 -23.22 4.24
CA LEU A 28 -21.80 -23.49 5.55
C LEU A 28 -20.91 -24.73 5.45
N GLY A 29 -19.90 -24.86 6.31
CA GLY A 29 -19.03 -26.05 6.30
C GLY A 29 -17.60 -25.81 6.78
N ARG A 30 -16.69 -26.72 6.43
CA ARG A 30 -15.23 -26.57 6.65
C ARG A 30 -14.41 -26.83 5.39
N LEU A 31 -13.54 -25.89 5.02
CA LEU A 31 -12.54 -26.05 3.97
C LEU A 31 -11.15 -26.22 4.63
N GLY A 32 -10.40 -27.24 4.22
CA GLY A 32 -9.01 -27.46 4.66
C GLY A 32 -8.83 -28.32 5.90
N GLN A 33 -9.58 -28.05 6.98
CA GLN A 33 -9.57 -28.81 8.24
C GLN A 33 -8.16 -29.12 8.80
N ASN A 34 -7.27 -28.12 8.81
CA ASN A 34 -5.84 -28.20 9.14
C ASN A 34 -5.08 -29.33 8.41
N ASN A 35 -5.43 -29.60 7.15
CA ASN A 35 -4.85 -30.70 6.38
C ASN A 35 -4.56 -30.36 4.91
N THR A 36 -5.32 -29.44 4.29
CA THR A 36 -5.12 -29.01 2.90
C THR A 36 -4.76 -27.53 2.82
N ALA A 37 -3.81 -27.16 1.98
CA ALA A 37 -3.49 -25.78 1.64
C ALA A 37 -4.48 -25.27 0.57
N PHE A 38 -4.75 -23.97 0.51
CA PHE A 38 -5.78 -23.42 -0.38
C PHE A 38 -5.30 -22.26 -1.25
N THR A 39 -5.86 -22.15 -2.45
CA THR A 39 -5.69 -21.00 -3.33
C THR A 39 -7.01 -20.63 -3.99
N ASN A 40 -7.54 -19.45 -3.66
CA ASN A 40 -8.69 -18.88 -4.34
C ASN A 40 -8.20 -17.89 -5.41
N GLN A 41 -8.21 -18.29 -6.69
CA GLN A 41 -7.68 -17.46 -7.78
C GLN A 41 -8.56 -16.23 -8.06
N ALA A 42 -8.08 -15.29 -8.89
CA ALA A 42 -8.66 -13.96 -9.07
C ALA A 42 -10.18 -13.88 -9.37
N ALA A 43 -10.75 -14.87 -10.07
CA ALA A 43 -12.19 -14.95 -10.33
C ALA A 43 -12.90 -16.09 -9.54
N GLY A 44 -12.22 -16.69 -8.57
CA GLY A 44 -12.80 -17.60 -7.60
C GLY A 44 -13.50 -16.83 -6.46
N ILE A 45 -14.65 -17.35 -6.02
CA ILE A 45 -15.44 -16.76 -4.94
C ILE A 45 -15.68 -17.83 -3.86
N ILE A 46 -15.51 -17.46 -2.60
CA ILE A 46 -15.86 -18.28 -1.43
C ILE A 46 -16.78 -17.45 -0.53
N ASP A 47 -18.05 -17.87 -0.36
CA ASP A 47 -19.12 -17.05 0.24
C ASP A 47 -19.86 -17.77 1.38
N ALA A 48 -19.67 -17.29 2.61
CA ALA A 48 -20.39 -17.74 3.78
C ALA A 48 -21.77 -17.06 3.84
N ASN A 49 -22.78 -17.67 3.20
CA ASN A 49 -24.06 -17.00 2.89
C ASN A 49 -25.31 -17.61 3.53
N ILE A 50 -25.14 -18.48 4.53
CA ILE A 50 -26.24 -19.05 5.31
C ILE A 50 -26.36 -18.33 6.65
N SER A 51 -27.47 -17.61 6.84
CA SER A 51 -27.75 -16.83 8.04
C SER A 51 -27.59 -17.65 9.34
N GLY A 52 -26.82 -17.14 10.29
CA GLY A 52 -26.57 -17.78 11.59
C GLY A 52 -25.67 -19.03 11.54
N ALA A 53 -25.10 -19.37 10.39
CA ALA A 53 -24.20 -20.50 10.22
C ALA A 53 -22.80 -20.07 9.73
N THR A 54 -21.83 -20.98 9.87
CA THR A 54 -20.41 -20.69 9.63
C THR A 54 -19.84 -21.52 8.47
N LEU A 55 -19.06 -20.85 7.61
CA LEU A 55 -18.11 -21.50 6.70
C LEU A 55 -16.69 -21.25 7.25
N THR A 56 -16.06 -22.30 7.77
CA THR A 56 -14.71 -22.22 8.33
C THR A 56 -13.66 -22.55 7.27
N LEU A 57 -12.74 -21.62 7.05
CA LEU A 57 -11.49 -21.82 6.33
C LEU A 57 -10.42 -22.19 7.35
N ASP A 58 -9.78 -23.32 7.15
CA ASP A 58 -8.92 -23.96 8.15
C ASP A 58 -7.76 -24.65 7.42
N PRO A 59 -6.79 -23.89 6.86
CA PRO A 59 -5.71 -24.45 6.06
C PRO A 59 -4.71 -25.20 6.93
N VAL A 60 -3.96 -26.13 6.33
CA VAL A 60 -2.83 -26.80 7.00
C VAL A 60 -1.75 -25.80 7.41
N ALA A 61 -1.13 -25.98 8.58
CA ALA A 61 0.07 -25.23 8.95
C ALA A 61 1.23 -25.50 7.96
N GLU A 62 1.88 -24.43 7.49
CA GLU A 62 3.04 -24.43 6.58
C GLU A 62 2.87 -25.34 5.34
N ALA A 63 2.27 -24.79 4.28
CA ALA A 63 2.04 -25.51 3.04
C ALA A 63 3.35 -26.07 2.43
N SER A 64 3.39 -27.39 2.23
CA SER A 64 4.59 -28.10 1.78
C SER A 64 5.14 -27.52 0.47
N VAL A 65 6.48 -27.47 0.39
CA VAL A 65 7.29 -26.54 -0.43
C VAL A 65 7.03 -26.60 -1.94
N LEU A 66 5.94 -25.98 -2.40
CA LEU A 66 5.59 -25.87 -3.83
C LEU A 66 5.17 -24.47 -4.30
N ASP A 67 4.56 -23.63 -3.44
CA ASP A 67 4.00 -22.32 -3.86
C ASP A 67 4.27 -21.18 -2.85
N GLY A 68 5.48 -21.12 -2.29
CA GLY A 68 5.91 -20.00 -1.44
C GLY A 68 5.42 -20.03 0.02
N GLY A 69 5.03 -21.19 0.53
CA GLY A 69 4.77 -21.45 1.97
C GLY A 69 3.43 -20.97 2.53
N ALA A 70 2.72 -20.07 1.84
CA ALA A 70 1.42 -19.58 2.30
C ALA A 70 0.37 -20.71 2.36
N SER A 71 -0.26 -20.86 3.53
CA SER A 71 -1.20 -21.93 3.84
C SER A 71 -2.56 -21.73 3.15
N PHE A 72 -3.03 -20.48 3.12
CA PHE A 72 -4.18 -20.04 2.33
C PHE A 72 -3.82 -18.78 1.54
N LEU A 73 -3.92 -18.86 0.21
CA LEU A 73 -3.78 -17.74 -0.71
C LEU A 73 -5.16 -17.28 -1.19
N ASN A 74 -5.53 -16.01 -0.96
CA ASN A 74 -6.65 -15.39 -1.64
C ASN A 74 -6.17 -14.34 -2.64
N ASN A 75 -6.43 -14.59 -3.92
CA ASN A 75 -6.33 -13.61 -5.01
C ASN A 75 -7.71 -13.17 -5.53
N GLY A 76 -8.76 -13.97 -5.27
CA GLY A 76 -10.15 -13.68 -5.62
C GLY A 76 -10.94 -13.03 -4.48
N THR A 77 -12.20 -13.44 -4.32
CA THR A 77 -13.08 -12.93 -3.24
C THR A 77 -13.32 -14.00 -2.17
N LEU A 78 -13.05 -13.66 -0.91
CA LEU A 78 -13.68 -14.29 0.25
C LEU A 78 -14.78 -13.35 0.78
N GLN A 79 -15.94 -13.90 1.11
CA GLN A 79 -17.14 -13.13 1.46
C GLN A 79 -17.86 -13.76 2.66
N ALA A 80 -18.38 -12.91 3.54
CA ALA A 80 -19.48 -13.22 4.44
C ALA A 80 -20.72 -12.44 4.00
N SER A 81 -21.87 -13.09 3.88
CA SER A 81 -23.11 -12.46 3.41
C SER A 81 -24.37 -13.02 4.06
N ASN A 82 -25.48 -12.29 3.97
CA ASN A 82 -26.82 -12.71 4.42
C ASN A 82 -26.88 -13.20 5.88
N GLY A 83 -26.08 -12.61 6.78
CA GLY A 83 -25.98 -13.05 8.18
C GLY A 83 -25.13 -14.31 8.43
N GLY A 84 -24.43 -14.83 7.42
CA GLY A 84 -23.49 -15.93 7.55
C GLY A 84 -22.12 -15.49 8.07
N THR A 85 -21.39 -16.41 8.70
CA THR A 85 -20.05 -16.17 9.26
C THR A 85 -18.96 -16.83 8.41
N LEU A 86 -18.02 -16.04 7.89
CA LEU A 86 -16.78 -16.58 7.31
C LEU A 86 -15.70 -16.59 8.38
N ALA A 87 -15.28 -17.77 8.82
CA ALA A 87 -14.26 -17.92 9.85
C ALA A 87 -12.92 -18.36 9.25
N LEU A 88 -11.88 -17.53 9.37
CA LEU A 88 -10.51 -17.83 9.00
C LEU A 88 -9.78 -18.34 10.25
N SER A 89 -9.89 -19.65 10.50
CA SER A 89 -9.56 -20.27 11.79
C SER A 89 -8.07 -20.47 12.02
N GLY A 90 -7.34 -20.97 11.02
CA GLY A 90 -5.90 -21.21 11.10
C GLY A 90 -5.47 -22.18 12.21
N ASN A 91 -6.38 -23.04 12.68
CA ASN A 91 -6.15 -23.88 13.84
C ASN A 91 -4.99 -24.86 13.58
N GLY A 92 -4.07 -24.96 14.53
CA GLY A 92 -2.83 -25.72 14.37
C GLY A 92 -1.69 -25.00 13.63
N GLY A 93 -1.91 -23.78 13.11
CA GLY A 93 -0.85 -22.91 12.58
C GLY A 93 -1.03 -22.40 11.15
N GLY A 94 -2.17 -22.68 10.50
CA GLY A 94 -2.43 -22.27 9.12
C GLY A 94 -2.61 -20.75 8.96
N ASN A 95 -1.77 -20.11 8.12
CA ASN A 95 -1.81 -18.67 7.86
C ASN A 95 -2.66 -18.25 6.64
N PHE A 96 -3.16 -17.02 6.63
CA PHE A 96 -3.97 -16.48 5.52
C PHE A 96 -3.28 -15.27 4.88
N THR A 97 -3.06 -15.34 3.57
CA THR A 97 -2.46 -14.27 2.77
C THR A 97 -3.46 -13.77 1.74
N ASN A 98 -3.89 -12.51 1.88
CA ASN A 98 -4.86 -11.86 1.00
C ASN A 98 -4.18 -10.84 0.07
N ALA A 99 -4.19 -11.14 -1.23
CA ALA A 99 -3.90 -10.20 -2.32
C ALA A 99 -5.16 -9.84 -3.14
N GLY A 100 -6.29 -10.49 -2.86
CA GLY A 100 -7.60 -10.21 -3.44
C GLY A 100 -8.47 -9.39 -2.48
N THR A 101 -9.74 -9.77 -2.33
CA THR A 101 -10.70 -9.14 -1.42
C THR A 101 -11.18 -10.13 -0.36
N ILE A 102 -11.18 -9.72 0.91
CA ILE A 102 -12.00 -10.31 1.99
C ILE A 102 -13.08 -9.28 2.33
N LYS A 103 -14.36 -9.65 2.38
CA LYS A 103 -15.42 -8.67 2.71
C LYS A 103 -16.62 -9.22 3.47
N ALA A 104 -17.28 -8.34 4.24
CA ALA A 104 -18.59 -8.53 4.82
C ALA A 104 -19.64 -7.70 4.07
N GLN A 105 -20.86 -8.23 3.93
CA GLN A 105 -22.01 -7.49 3.40
C GLN A 105 -23.33 -8.09 3.95
N SER A 106 -24.42 -7.34 3.91
CA SER A 106 -25.77 -7.83 4.29
C SER A 106 -25.81 -8.56 5.64
N GLY A 107 -25.16 -8.00 6.66
CA GLY A 107 -25.09 -8.55 8.02
C GLY A 107 -24.12 -9.73 8.20
N GLY A 108 -23.34 -10.08 7.17
CA GLY A 108 -22.31 -11.13 7.26
C GLY A 108 -21.20 -10.77 8.26
N ILE A 109 -20.60 -11.80 8.87
CA ILE A 109 -19.57 -11.66 9.90
C ILE A 109 -18.24 -12.24 9.39
N LEU A 110 -17.16 -11.47 9.51
CA LEU A 110 -15.79 -11.99 9.38
C LEU A 110 -15.27 -12.41 10.76
N MET A 111 -14.76 -13.63 10.88
CA MET A 111 -14.07 -14.11 12.10
C MET A 111 -12.60 -14.40 11.77
N PHE A 112 -11.69 -13.60 12.30
CA PHE A 112 -10.23 -13.72 12.09
C PHE A 112 -9.61 -14.36 13.34
N ASP A 113 -9.73 -15.69 13.48
CA ASP A 113 -9.19 -16.41 14.65
C ASP A 113 -7.73 -16.84 14.45
N GLY A 114 -7.30 -17.00 13.18
CA GLY A 114 -5.90 -17.21 12.80
C GLY A 114 -5.17 -15.92 12.41
N THR A 115 -3.95 -16.06 11.91
CA THR A 115 -3.12 -14.94 11.43
C THR A 115 -3.49 -14.56 9.98
N VAL A 116 -3.96 -13.33 9.78
CA VAL A 116 -4.35 -12.80 8.47
C VAL A 116 -3.42 -11.65 8.06
N THR A 117 -2.74 -11.83 6.92
CA THR A 117 -1.88 -10.82 6.29
C THR A 117 -2.53 -10.34 4.98
N SER A 118 -2.71 -9.04 4.79
CA SER A 118 -3.35 -8.48 3.58
C SER A 118 -2.49 -7.43 2.87
N SER A 119 -2.20 -7.67 1.60
CA SER A 119 -1.77 -6.66 0.62
C SER A 119 -2.89 -6.25 -0.35
N GLY A 120 -4.02 -6.98 -0.33
CA GLY A 120 -5.26 -6.64 -1.03
C GLY A 120 -6.26 -5.90 -0.14
N THR A 121 -7.54 -6.01 -0.47
CA THR A 121 -8.64 -5.33 0.23
C THR A 121 -9.21 -6.18 1.37
N VAL A 122 -9.44 -5.56 2.53
CA VAL A 122 -10.31 -6.08 3.60
C VAL A 122 -11.42 -5.07 3.84
N ASP A 123 -12.67 -5.45 3.61
CA ASP A 123 -13.82 -4.55 3.64
C ASP A 123 -14.91 -5.04 4.60
N VAL A 124 -15.00 -4.40 5.76
CA VAL A 124 -15.99 -4.71 6.80
C VAL A 124 -17.31 -3.97 6.56
N ASP A 125 -17.28 -2.88 5.79
CA ASP A 125 -18.39 -1.96 5.54
C ASP A 125 -19.13 -1.59 6.85
N ALA A 126 -20.46 -1.71 6.91
CA ALA A 126 -21.28 -1.48 8.11
C ALA A 126 -21.47 -2.72 9.00
N ASN A 127 -20.69 -3.80 8.79
CA ASN A 127 -20.89 -5.11 9.41
C ASN A 127 -19.85 -5.37 10.53
N THR A 128 -19.55 -6.64 10.82
CA THR A 128 -18.67 -7.05 11.93
C THR A 128 -17.44 -7.82 11.45
N LEU A 129 -16.26 -7.42 11.95
CA LEU A 129 -15.05 -8.25 12.00
C LEU A 129 -14.76 -8.54 13.48
N ASN A 130 -14.70 -9.81 13.86
CA ASN A 130 -14.32 -10.26 15.20
C ASN A 130 -13.22 -11.34 15.10
N GLY A 131 -12.67 -11.81 16.21
CA GLY A 131 -11.86 -13.03 16.24
C GLY A 131 -10.80 -13.04 17.33
N THR A 132 -10.15 -14.20 17.53
CA THR A 132 -9.06 -14.36 18.51
C THR A 132 -7.65 -14.11 17.95
N GLY A 133 -7.53 -13.92 16.64
CA GLY A 133 -6.26 -13.96 15.91
C GLY A 133 -5.51 -12.63 15.84
N SER A 134 -4.84 -12.42 14.70
CA SER A 134 -4.09 -11.20 14.41
C SER A 134 -4.27 -10.76 12.96
N TYR A 135 -4.26 -9.44 12.74
CA TYR A 135 -4.37 -8.84 11.41
C TYR A 135 -3.20 -7.90 11.13
N THR A 136 -2.53 -8.13 9.99
CA THR A 136 -1.47 -7.26 9.47
C THR A 136 -1.79 -6.82 8.04
N GLN A 137 -1.87 -5.51 7.80
CA GLN A 137 -1.90 -4.95 6.46
C GLN A 137 -0.48 -4.63 5.99
N THR A 138 -0.11 -5.12 4.81
CA THR A 138 1.18 -4.85 4.12
C THR A 138 1.01 -4.02 2.85
N GLY A 139 -0.22 -3.68 2.49
CA GLY A 139 -0.59 -2.88 1.33
C GLY A 139 -2.11 -2.90 1.11
N GLY A 140 -2.59 -2.36 -0.01
CA GLY A 140 -4.02 -2.38 -0.33
C GLY A 140 -4.84 -1.45 0.57
N THR A 141 -6.04 -1.90 0.96
CA THR A 141 -7.03 -1.07 1.66
C THR A 141 -7.76 -1.85 2.73
N PHE A 142 -7.80 -1.34 3.97
CA PHE A 142 -8.80 -1.71 4.97
C PHE A 142 -9.94 -0.69 4.94
N ARG A 143 -11.19 -1.15 4.82
CA ARG A 143 -12.39 -0.29 4.83
C ARG A 143 -13.33 -0.64 5.97
N LEU A 144 -13.72 0.37 6.76
CA LEU A 144 -14.75 0.28 7.80
C LEU A 144 -15.70 1.46 7.61
N ALA A 145 -17.00 1.20 7.46
CA ALA A 145 -17.95 2.19 6.95
C ALA A 145 -19.11 2.49 7.93
N GLY A 146 -18.89 2.23 9.22
CA GLY A 146 -19.88 2.28 10.30
C GLY A 146 -19.96 0.97 11.10
N GLY A 147 -19.23 -0.07 10.67
CA GLY A 147 -19.17 -1.36 11.33
C GLY A 147 -18.34 -1.39 12.61
N THR A 148 -18.14 -2.60 13.14
CA THR A 148 -17.30 -2.86 14.33
C THR A 148 -16.22 -3.89 14.03
N VAL A 149 -15.01 -3.60 14.51
CA VAL A 149 -13.84 -4.49 14.50
C VAL A 149 -13.50 -4.83 15.95
N THR A 150 -13.26 -6.10 16.27
CA THR A 150 -12.83 -6.54 17.60
C THR A 150 -11.74 -7.60 17.47
N LEU A 151 -10.55 -7.34 18.01
CA LEU A 151 -9.43 -8.30 18.04
C LEU A 151 -8.65 -8.11 19.35
N PRO A 152 -8.21 -9.19 20.04
CA PRO A 152 -7.45 -9.09 21.29
C PRO A 152 -6.01 -8.62 21.07
N SER A 153 -5.48 -8.84 19.87
CA SER A 153 -4.14 -8.40 19.45
C SER A 153 -4.20 -7.03 18.80
N ALA A 154 -3.09 -6.27 18.89
CA ALA A 154 -2.97 -5.00 18.19
C ALA A 154 -3.02 -5.22 16.67
N ILE A 155 -3.77 -4.36 15.96
CA ILE A 155 -3.82 -4.35 14.50
C ILE A 155 -2.60 -3.61 13.96
N LEU A 156 -1.91 -4.22 13.00
CA LEU A 156 -0.70 -3.66 12.39
C LEU A 156 -0.96 -3.20 10.96
N PHE A 157 -1.06 -1.89 10.73
CA PHE A 157 -1.22 -1.32 9.39
C PHE A 157 0.13 -0.82 8.85
N ASN A 158 0.97 -1.69 8.28
CA ASN A 158 2.33 -1.30 7.84
C ASN A 158 2.33 -0.36 6.62
N ALA A 159 1.40 -0.53 5.68
CA ALA A 159 1.31 0.26 4.45
C ALA A 159 -0.10 0.21 3.84
N GLY A 160 -0.35 1.00 2.79
CA GLY A 160 -1.64 1.09 2.10
C GLY A 160 -2.55 2.18 2.67
N LEU A 161 -3.86 2.00 2.49
CA LEU A 161 -4.91 2.89 3.00
C LEU A 161 -5.70 2.20 4.12
N VAL A 162 -6.15 2.98 5.10
CA VAL A 162 -7.13 2.59 6.12
C VAL A 162 -8.23 3.64 6.11
N ASP A 163 -9.30 3.37 5.36
CA ASP A 163 -10.46 4.27 5.20
C ASP A 163 -11.56 3.83 6.17
N ALA A 164 -11.62 4.47 7.33
CA ALA A 164 -12.31 3.90 8.49
C ALA A 164 -13.17 4.90 9.27
N ARG A 165 -14.44 4.54 9.48
CA ARG A 165 -15.38 5.11 10.45
C ARG A 165 -16.17 3.99 11.13
N GLY A 166 -16.62 4.18 12.36
CA GLY A 166 -17.16 3.12 13.22
C GLY A 166 -16.22 2.82 14.39
N THR A 167 -16.20 1.58 14.87
CA THR A 167 -15.50 1.22 16.13
C THR A 167 -14.45 0.14 15.91
N ILE A 168 -13.24 0.34 16.45
CA ILE A 168 -12.16 -0.65 16.53
C ILE A 168 -11.85 -0.95 18.01
N ASN A 169 -12.25 -2.13 18.48
CA ASN A 169 -11.92 -2.68 19.79
C ASN A 169 -10.61 -3.49 19.70
N ALA A 170 -9.52 -2.75 19.46
CA ALA A 170 -8.14 -3.24 19.44
C ALA A 170 -7.20 -2.05 19.64
N ALA A 171 -5.96 -2.31 20.06
CA ALA A 171 -4.87 -1.34 19.87
C ALA A 171 -4.47 -1.28 18.38
N ILE A 172 -3.89 -0.17 17.94
CA ILE A 172 -3.43 0.03 16.55
C ILE A 172 -1.96 0.45 16.54
N THR A 173 -1.16 -0.22 15.72
CA THR A 173 0.14 0.28 15.26
C THR A 173 0.03 0.62 13.78
N ASN A 174 0.12 1.89 13.44
CA ASN A 174 -0.02 2.38 12.07
C ASN A 174 1.32 2.86 11.50
N GLY A 175 1.65 2.41 10.30
CA GLY A 175 2.61 3.02 9.37
C GLY A 175 2.03 3.29 7.98
N ALA A 176 0.72 3.11 7.80
CA ALA A 176 -0.04 3.33 6.57
C ALA A 176 -0.62 4.76 6.50
N ASN A 177 -1.38 5.06 5.44
CA ASN A 177 -2.27 6.21 5.44
C ASN A 177 -3.57 5.87 6.20
N LEU A 178 -3.69 6.38 7.43
CA LEU A 178 -4.89 6.29 8.23
C LEU A 178 -5.79 7.50 7.93
N GLN A 179 -6.97 7.22 7.37
CA GLN A 179 -7.99 8.20 7.03
C GLN A 179 -9.26 7.92 7.84
N PRO A 180 -9.47 8.63 8.97
CA PRO A 180 -10.75 8.65 9.66
C PRO A 180 -11.81 9.22 8.71
N ALA A 181 -12.70 8.36 8.22
CA ALA A 181 -13.56 8.64 7.08
C ALA A 181 -14.73 9.58 7.42
N LEU A 182 -15.22 10.29 6.41
CA LEU A 182 -16.45 11.10 6.53
C LEU A 182 -17.66 10.19 6.81
N GLY A 183 -18.49 10.58 7.78
CA GLY A 183 -19.77 9.95 8.14
C GLY A 183 -19.85 9.48 9.59
N GLY A 184 -21.05 9.61 10.18
CA GLY A 184 -21.36 9.07 11.51
C GLY A 184 -20.57 9.72 12.64
N SER A 185 -20.11 8.90 13.60
CA SER A 185 -19.33 9.30 14.77
C SER A 185 -17.81 9.17 14.57
N GLY A 186 -17.32 9.39 13.34
CA GLY A 186 -15.90 9.28 13.00
C GLY A 186 -15.34 7.87 13.24
N LEU A 187 -14.05 7.78 13.54
CA LEU A 187 -13.38 6.54 13.94
C LEU A 187 -13.16 6.52 15.45
N THR A 188 -13.77 5.56 16.16
CA THR A 188 -13.50 5.29 17.57
C THR A 188 -12.57 4.09 17.73
N VAL A 189 -11.49 4.25 18.50
CA VAL A 189 -10.54 3.19 18.83
C VAL A 189 -10.56 2.96 20.34
N ASN A 190 -10.99 1.76 20.75
CA ASN A 190 -11.00 1.31 22.15
C ASN A 190 -9.70 0.55 22.45
N GLY A 191 -8.60 1.29 22.39
CA GLY A 191 -7.23 0.82 22.57
C GLY A 191 -6.23 1.96 22.33
N ASN A 192 -4.94 1.72 22.55
CA ASN A 192 -3.90 2.73 22.27
C ASN A 192 -3.59 2.78 20.77
N VAL A 193 -3.22 3.96 20.25
CA VAL A 193 -2.77 4.15 18.86
C VAL A 193 -1.31 4.59 18.84
N THR A 194 -0.45 3.78 18.22
CA THR A 194 0.95 4.13 17.95
C THR A 194 1.11 4.47 16.48
N LEU A 195 1.46 5.72 16.18
CA LEU A 195 1.90 6.12 14.85
C LEU A 195 3.40 5.81 14.69
N LEU A 196 3.76 5.19 13.57
CA LEU A 196 5.13 4.99 13.11
C LEU A 196 5.56 6.16 12.22
N SER A 197 6.85 6.31 11.97
CA SER A 197 7.41 7.39 11.15
C SER A 197 6.97 7.39 9.68
N SER A 198 6.47 6.27 9.15
CA SER A 198 5.86 6.19 7.81
C SER A 198 4.38 6.58 7.76
N SER A 199 3.76 6.85 8.92
CA SER A 199 2.33 7.20 8.98
C SER A 199 2.01 8.44 8.16
N GLN A 200 0.85 8.41 7.52
CA GLN A 200 0.09 9.62 7.22
C GLN A 200 -1.22 9.53 7.99
N LEU A 201 -1.55 10.56 8.78
CA LEU A 201 -2.87 10.70 9.38
C LEU A 201 -3.62 11.78 8.60
N THR A 202 -4.57 11.34 7.76
CA THR A 202 -5.25 12.19 6.78
C THR A 202 -6.65 12.58 7.24
N PHE A 203 -6.91 13.87 7.30
CA PHE A 203 -8.24 14.42 7.56
C PHE A 203 -8.79 15.18 6.35
N GLN A 204 -10.03 14.86 6.00
CA GLN A 204 -10.79 15.51 4.94
C GLN A 204 -11.79 16.50 5.57
N LEU A 205 -11.78 17.74 5.08
CA LEU A 205 -12.66 18.83 5.51
C LEU A 205 -13.63 19.21 4.38
N SER A 206 -14.92 18.91 4.54
CA SER A 206 -16.02 19.35 3.66
C SER A 206 -16.99 20.34 4.34
N GLY A 207 -16.67 20.78 5.56
CA GLY A 207 -17.45 21.75 6.33
C GLY A 207 -17.12 21.71 7.83
N LEU A 208 -17.91 22.42 8.63
CA LEU A 208 -17.64 22.71 10.04
C LEU A 208 -18.24 21.70 11.04
N VAL A 209 -19.11 20.79 10.60
CA VAL A 209 -19.78 19.83 11.48
C VAL A 209 -18.97 18.52 11.59
N GLN A 210 -18.49 18.23 12.79
CA GLN A 210 -17.72 17.02 13.08
C GLN A 210 -18.52 15.75 12.74
N GLY A 211 -17.85 14.75 12.15
CA GLY A 211 -18.44 13.47 11.76
C GLY A 211 -19.22 13.50 10.45
N SER A 212 -20.05 14.51 10.19
CA SER A 212 -20.82 14.62 8.94
C SER A 212 -20.12 15.42 7.84
N GLN A 213 -19.28 16.39 8.21
CA GLN A 213 -18.56 17.28 7.28
C GLN A 213 -17.03 17.28 7.50
N TYR A 214 -16.52 16.68 8.58
CA TYR A 214 -15.11 16.31 8.66
C TYR A 214 -14.88 15.02 9.45
N GLY A 215 -13.90 14.24 9.01
CA GLY A 215 -13.49 13.01 9.67
C GLY A 215 -12.71 13.30 10.95
N PHE A 216 -12.83 12.45 11.97
CA PHE A 216 -12.11 12.59 13.23
C PHE A 216 -11.78 11.24 13.86
N LEU A 217 -10.69 11.20 14.64
CA LEU A 217 -10.21 10.04 15.37
C LEU A 217 -10.42 10.22 16.88
N ASN A 218 -11.33 9.46 17.47
CA ASN A 218 -11.48 9.37 18.92
C ASN A 218 -10.80 8.11 19.46
N VAL A 219 -9.89 8.26 20.43
CA VAL A 219 -9.13 7.15 21.02
C VAL A 219 -9.44 7.07 22.50
N ASN A 220 -10.11 6.01 22.94
CA ASN A 220 -10.40 5.77 24.36
C ASN A 220 -9.18 5.11 25.06
N GLY A 221 -8.00 5.65 24.76
CA GLY A 221 -6.66 5.18 25.11
C GLY A 221 -5.62 6.24 24.73
N THR A 222 -4.34 5.92 24.87
CA THR A 222 -3.26 6.88 24.57
C THR A 222 -2.91 6.92 23.08
N VAL A 223 -2.38 8.05 22.62
CA VAL A 223 -1.84 8.18 21.26
C VAL A 223 -0.37 8.62 21.30
N ALA A 224 0.49 7.87 20.62
CA ALA A 224 1.86 8.26 20.33
C ALA A 224 1.94 8.82 18.90
N LEU A 225 2.19 10.12 18.79
CA LEU A 225 2.25 10.88 17.53
C LEU A 225 3.64 10.74 16.89
N ASN A 226 3.63 10.46 15.58
CA ASN A 226 4.79 10.33 14.70
C ASN A 226 4.29 10.38 13.24
N GLY A 227 5.20 10.38 12.26
CA GLY A 227 4.86 10.50 10.85
C GLY A 227 4.22 11.86 10.53
N ASN A 228 3.44 11.93 9.45
CA ASN A 228 2.91 13.21 8.95
C ASN A 228 1.42 13.39 9.23
N LEU A 229 1.05 14.61 9.63
CA LEU A 229 -0.33 15.09 9.57
C LEU A 229 -0.64 15.57 8.14
N VAL A 230 -1.78 15.16 7.59
CA VAL A 230 -2.24 15.56 6.25
C VAL A 230 -3.64 16.13 6.37
N VAL A 231 -3.87 17.32 5.80
CA VAL A 231 -5.16 18.02 5.82
C VAL A 231 -5.55 18.36 4.39
N SER A 232 -6.74 17.91 3.98
CA SER A 232 -7.27 18.13 2.64
C SER A 232 -8.67 18.74 2.69
N PHE A 233 -8.96 19.66 1.77
CA PHE A 233 -10.32 20.12 1.54
C PHE A 233 -11.07 19.18 0.59
N VAL A 234 -12.39 19.20 0.69
CA VAL A 234 -13.31 18.56 -0.25
C VAL A 234 -14.25 19.63 -0.78
N ASP A 235 -14.32 19.77 -2.10
CA ASP A 235 -15.09 20.83 -2.75
C ASP A 235 -16.58 20.82 -2.35
N PRO A 236 -17.21 22.00 -2.18
CA PRO A 236 -16.68 23.34 -2.40
C PRO A 236 -16.21 24.02 -1.10
N PHE A 237 -15.82 23.28 -0.05
CA PHE A 237 -15.54 23.88 1.25
C PHE A 237 -14.22 24.66 1.27
N GLN A 238 -14.22 25.79 1.97
CA GLN A 238 -13.06 26.64 2.26
C GLN A 238 -13.16 27.10 3.72
N ALA A 239 -12.07 26.99 4.46
CA ALA A 239 -12.02 27.44 5.86
C ALA A 239 -11.77 28.96 5.98
N THR A 240 -12.05 29.48 7.16
CA THR A 240 -11.75 30.85 7.59
C THR A 240 -10.96 30.82 8.89
N ASN A 241 -10.27 31.91 9.24
CA ASN A 241 -9.49 32.04 10.47
C ASN A 241 -10.26 31.70 11.76
N ASN A 242 -11.58 31.94 11.78
CA ASN A 242 -12.47 31.63 12.91
C ASN A 242 -12.89 30.15 12.99
N ASN A 243 -12.43 29.26 12.11
CA ASN A 243 -12.83 27.86 12.10
C ASN A 243 -11.82 26.96 12.82
N ASN A 244 -12.33 26.14 13.74
CA ASN A 244 -11.56 25.18 14.53
C ASN A 244 -12.06 23.75 14.27
N PHE A 245 -11.14 22.81 14.10
CA PHE A 245 -11.43 21.40 13.81
C PHE A 245 -10.70 20.52 14.82
N THR A 246 -11.44 19.88 15.73
CA THR A 246 -10.89 18.88 16.65
C THR A 246 -10.81 17.56 15.91
N VAL A 247 -9.66 17.30 15.26
CA VAL A 247 -9.47 16.16 14.37
C VAL A 247 -9.08 14.88 15.12
N LEU A 248 -8.49 15.01 16.31
CA LEU A 248 -8.12 13.87 17.16
C LEU A 248 -8.46 14.15 18.63
N SER A 249 -9.02 13.16 19.33
CA SER A 249 -9.18 13.10 20.79
C SER A 249 -8.62 11.80 21.37
N SER A 250 -8.07 11.87 22.58
CA SER A 250 -7.37 10.76 23.26
C SER A 250 -7.43 10.90 24.79
N THR A 251 -7.07 9.86 25.55
CA THR A 251 -6.86 9.99 27.01
C THR A 251 -5.53 10.67 27.36
N ALA A 252 -4.52 10.53 26.51
CA ALA A 252 -3.26 11.28 26.57
C ALA A 252 -2.50 11.23 25.23
N LEU A 253 -1.85 12.34 24.88
CA LEU A 253 -0.92 12.46 23.76
C LEU A 253 0.54 12.37 24.22
N SER A 254 1.38 11.75 23.39
CA SER A 254 2.84 11.86 23.46
C SER A 254 3.45 11.95 22.06
N GLY A 255 4.68 12.44 21.95
CA GLY A 255 5.33 12.68 20.64
C GLY A 255 4.78 13.91 19.90
N ALA A 256 5.04 13.97 18.59
CA ALA A 256 4.57 15.00 17.68
C ALA A 256 4.60 14.47 16.22
N PHE A 257 3.84 15.10 15.31
CA PHE A 257 4.04 14.85 13.88
C PHE A 257 5.39 15.41 13.42
N VAL A 258 6.05 14.71 12.50
CA VAL A 258 7.37 15.06 11.93
C VAL A 258 7.30 16.35 11.12
N ASN A 259 6.17 16.58 10.44
CA ASN A 259 5.96 17.78 9.61
C ASN A 259 5.37 18.98 10.36
N VAL A 260 4.91 18.83 11.63
CA VAL A 260 4.37 19.95 12.42
C VAL A 260 4.43 19.68 13.93
N ALA A 261 4.97 20.63 14.69
CA ALA A 261 4.93 20.65 16.15
C ALA A 261 3.73 21.47 16.66
N SER A 262 3.39 21.37 17.96
CA SER A 262 2.37 22.24 18.58
C SER A 262 2.78 23.71 18.45
N GLY A 263 1.87 24.56 17.99
CA GLY A 263 2.15 25.96 17.63
C GLY A 263 2.76 26.16 16.23
N GLY A 264 3.08 25.08 15.51
CA GLY A 264 3.46 25.12 14.11
C GLY A 264 2.26 25.23 13.17
N ARG A 265 2.52 25.47 11.88
CA ARG A 265 1.49 25.53 10.84
C ARG A 265 1.61 24.38 9.85
N ILE A 266 0.49 23.85 9.37
CA ILE A 266 0.40 22.83 8.33
C ILE A 266 -0.31 23.38 7.09
N THR A 267 0.24 23.15 5.90
CA THR A 267 -0.39 23.54 4.63
C THR A 267 -1.45 22.51 4.22
N ALA A 268 -2.59 22.98 3.70
CA ALA A 268 -3.58 22.10 3.08
C ALA A 268 -3.04 21.51 1.77
N THR A 269 -3.43 20.28 1.40
CA THR A 269 -2.85 19.54 0.26
C THR A 269 -3.06 20.20 -1.12
N ASP A 270 -4.06 21.07 -1.23
CA ASP A 270 -4.37 21.87 -2.42
C ASP A 270 -3.55 23.18 -2.48
N ASN A 271 -2.81 23.52 -1.42
CA ASN A 271 -2.12 24.79 -1.19
C ASN A 271 -3.07 26.01 -1.07
N SER A 272 -4.35 25.81 -0.74
CA SER A 272 -5.32 26.88 -0.51
C SER A 272 -5.00 27.77 0.70
N GLY A 273 -4.19 27.26 1.65
CA GLY A 273 -3.78 27.98 2.85
C GLY A 273 -3.12 27.07 3.88
N THR A 274 -2.99 27.59 5.10
CA THR A 274 -2.38 26.88 6.24
C THR A 274 -3.24 26.95 7.49
N PHE A 275 -3.19 25.91 8.34
CA PHE A 275 -3.79 25.90 9.68
C PHE A 275 -2.70 25.97 10.76
N LEU A 276 -2.98 26.65 11.87
CA LEU A 276 -2.25 26.48 13.13
C LEU A 276 -2.64 25.13 13.75
N VAL A 277 -1.63 24.35 14.18
CA VAL A 277 -1.83 23.03 14.82
C VAL A 277 -1.52 23.13 16.30
N THR A 278 -2.47 22.75 17.15
CA THR A 278 -2.31 22.79 18.61
C THR A 278 -2.53 21.41 19.22
N TYR A 279 -1.60 20.98 20.08
CA TYR A 279 -1.74 19.83 20.97
C TYR A 279 -2.00 20.33 22.39
N ASN A 280 -3.12 19.95 23.00
CA ASN A 280 -3.49 20.34 24.38
C ASN A 280 -3.39 19.17 25.38
N GLY A 281 -2.54 18.18 25.09
CA GLY A 281 -2.32 16.99 25.93
C GLY A 281 -3.32 15.85 25.72
N THR A 282 -4.54 16.13 25.22
CA THR A 282 -5.55 15.11 24.91
C THR A 282 -6.11 15.19 23.49
N THR A 283 -6.06 16.36 22.83
CA THR A 283 -6.60 16.57 21.48
C THR A 283 -5.61 17.23 20.53
N VAL A 284 -5.78 17.00 19.24
CA VAL A 284 -5.16 17.77 18.15
C VAL A 284 -6.23 18.64 17.51
N ILE A 285 -5.97 19.95 17.46
CA ILE A 285 -6.88 20.96 16.91
C ILE A 285 -6.19 21.67 15.75
N LEU A 286 -6.90 21.78 14.62
CA LEU A 286 -6.59 22.72 13.54
C LEU A 286 -7.35 24.02 13.81
N SER A 287 -6.70 25.17 13.70
CA SER A 287 -7.27 26.49 14.01
C SER A 287 -6.61 27.57 13.15
N ASP A 288 -7.11 28.82 13.23
CA ASP A 288 -6.49 30.00 12.59
C ASP A 288 -6.10 29.74 11.12
N PHE A 289 -7.07 29.39 10.27
CA PHE A 289 -6.79 29.21 8.85
C PHE A 289 -6.37 30.53 8.19
N GLN A 290 -5.21 30.53 7.54
CA GLN A 290 -4.66 31.65 6.78
C GLN A 290 -4.61 31.26 5.29
N PRO A 291 -5.41 31.88 4.41
CA PRO A 291 -5.43 31.59 2.98
C PRO A 291 -4.09 31.88 2.29
N ALA A 292 -3.77 31.11 1.26
CA ALA A 292 -2.62 31.37 0.41
C ALA A 292 -2.88 32.59 -0.48
N GLY A 293 -2.00 33.60 -0.38
CA GLY A 293 -2.06 34.81 -1.20
C GLY A 293 -2.57 36.06 -0.49
N GLU A 294 -2.95 36.01 0.80
CA GLU A 294 -3.08 37.22 1.61
C GLU A 294 -1.70 37.85 1.86
N VAL A 295 -1.26 38.68 0.92
CA VAL A 295 -0.31 39.76 1.24
C VAL A 295 -1.00 40.61 2.31
N PRO A 296 -0.38 40.85 3.49
CA PRO A 296 -1.00 41.66 4.52
C PRO A 296 -1.33 43.03 3.94
N ALA A 297 -2.59 43.45 4.06
CA ALA A 297 -3.07 44.67 3.42
C ALA A 297 -2.24 45.87 3.87
N SER A 298 -1.35 46.35 3.00
CA SER A 298 -0.59 47.59 3.23
C SER A 298 -1.60 48.69 3.50
N SER A 299 -1.60 49.20 4.73
CA SER A 299 -2.44 50.31 5.13
C SER A 299 -2.09 51.49 4.25
N SER A 300 -2.99 51.84 3.31
CA SER A 300 -2.85 53.03 2.49
C SER A 300 -3.03 54.24 3.40
N ALA A 301 -1.94 54.69 4.01
CA ALA A 301 -1.88 55.91 4.76
C ALA A 301 -2.23 57.06 3.81
N THR A 302 -3.47 57.53 3.88
CA THR A 302 -4.00 58.59 3.03
C THR A 302 -3.35 59.92 3.42
N VAL A 303 -2.15 60.18 2.89
CA VAL A 303 -1.45 61.46 3.05
C VAL A 303 -2.19 62.51 2.21
N SER A 304 -3.17 63.16 2.83
CA SER A 304 -3.86 64.33 2.30
C SER A 304 -2.91 65.53 2.32
N GLY A 305 -2.10 65.66 1.28
CA GLY A 305 -1.25 66.84 1.07
C GLY A 305 -2.04 68.02 0.52
N GLU A 306 -2.26 69.05 1.34
CA GLU A 306 -2.80 70.33 0.86
C GLU A 306 -1.78 71.08 -0.01
N ALA A 307 -2.26 71.72 -1.08
CA ALA A 307 -1.44 72.57 -1.93
C ALA A 307 -1.46 74.02 -1.39
N GLY A 308 -0.29 74.56 -1.04
CA GLY A 308 -0.17 75.91 -0.49
C GLY A 308 1.25 76.48 -0.62
N ALA A 309 1.60 76.92 -1.83
CA ALA A 309 2.90 77.55 -2.09
C ALA A 309 2.96 78.98 -1.53
N LYS A 310 4.10 79.34 -0.92
CA LYS A 310 4.57 80.72 -0.74
C LYS A 310 6.11 80.77 -0.77
N ASP A 311 6.62 81.91 -1.22
CA ASP A 311 8.00 82.14 -1.61
C ASP A 311 8.80 82.89 -0.52
N ALA A 312 10.11 82.67 -0.46
CA ALA A 312 11.08 83.57 0.21
C ALA A 312 12.54 83.31 -0.27
N GLU A 313 13.37 84.35 -0.21
CA GLU A 313 14.79 84.36 -0.59
C GLU A 313 15.72 83.92 0.57
N GLY A 314 17.03 83.66 0.33
CA GLY A 314 17.99 83.56 1.45
C GLY A 314 19.35 82.83 1.28
N ASP A 315 20.22 83.34 0.39
CA ASP A 315 21.71 83.48 0.51
C ASP A 315 22.67 82.41 1.13
N ALA A 316 23.98 82.59 0.83
CA ALA A 316 25.18 82.25 1.63
C ALA A 316 25.61 80.77 1.89
N ALA A 317 26.37 80.24 0.91
CA ALA A 317 27.61 79.43 1.02
C ALA A 317 28.15 78.86 2.36
N ASN A 318 28.66 77.61 2.30
CA ASN A 318 30.07 77.29 2.67
C ASN A 318 30.60 76.02 1.96
N LYS A 319 31.93 75.77 2.01
CA LYS A 319 32.67 74.63 1.42
C LYS A 319 33.18 73.61 2.48
N PRO A 320 33.66 72.40 2.10
CA PRO A 320 33.81 71.25 3.00
C PRO A 320 35.26 70.92 3.45
N VAL A 321 35.39 69.97 4.40
CA VAL A 321 36.63 69.25 4.73
C VAL A 321 36.35 67.73 4.88
N ALA A 322 37.34 66.91 4.54
CA ALA A 322 37.37 65.43 4.58
C ALA A 322 37.24 64.86 6.03
N GLY A 323 36.98 63.57 6.32
CA GLY A 323 37.48 62.29 5.78
C GLY A 323 38.17 61.49 6.92
N PRO A 324 38.58 60.20 6.80
CA PRO A 324 38.78 59.39 5.58
C PRO A 324 38.27 57.92 5.63
N ALA A 325 38.54 57.16 4.54
CA ALA A 325 38.72 55.68 4.41
C ALA A 325 37.59 54.71 4.86
N THR A 326 36.93 53.88 4.01
CA THR A 326 37.36 52.81 3.04
C THR A 326 37.93 51.53 3.71
N PRO A 327 37.68 50.29 3.21
CA PRO A 327 37.44 49.86 1.81
C PRO A 327 36.29 48.84 1.60
N SER A 328 35.99 48.27 0.41
CA SER A 328 35.96 48.81 -0.98
C SER A 328 35.31 47.82 -1.97
N VAL A 329 34.39 48.32 -2.82
CA VAL A 329 34.37 48.22 -4.32
C VAL A 329 34.18 46.84 -5.01
N ALA A 330 33.64 46.88 -6.25
CA ALA A 330 33.45 45.76 -7.18
C ALA A 330 34.73 45.48 -8.04
N VAL A 331 34.79 45.02 -9.30
CA VAL A 331 33.92 45.19 -10.51
C VAL A 331 34.23 44.10 -11.57
N ASN A 332 33.42 44.04 -12.64
CA ASN A 332 33.57 43.32 -13.93
C ASN A 332 35.00 42.99 -14.44
N ALA A 333 35.16 41.85 -15.14
CA ALA A 333 35.39 41.79 -16.60
C ALA A 333 35.51 40.35 -17.18
N THR A 334 35.24 40.22 -18.48
CA THR A 334 35.52 39.07 -19.41
C THR A 334 36.56 39.55 -20.48
N PRO A 335 37.07 38.76 -21.48
CA PRO A 335 36.75 37.38 -21.93
C PRO A 335 37.93 36.44 -22.32
N ALA A 336 37.57 35.20 -22.75
CA ALA A 336 38.13 34.37 -23.85
C ALA A 336 39.58 33.77 -23.84
N ALA A 337 39.65 32.43 -24.00
CA ALA A 337 40.55 31.69 -24.93
C ALA A 337 40.13 30.20 -25.06
N ASP A 338 40.43 29.55 -26.20
CA ASP A 338 40.30 28.10 -26.51
C ASP A 338 41.47 27.70 -27.45
N PRO A 339 41.91 26.42 -27.52
CA PRO A 339 41.86 25.76 -28.85
C PRO A 339 41.78 24.20 -28.88
N ALA A 340 40.85 23.68 -29.70
CA ALA A 340 40.99 22.56 -30.67
C ALA A 340 41.30 21.11 -30.14
N THR A 341 41.02 19.99 -30.84
CA THR A 341 41.02 19.68 -32.30
C THR A 341 39.92 18.69 -32.77
N THR A 342 39.82 18.49 -34.10
CA THR A 342 38.85 17.67 -34.89
C THR A 342 39.65 16.62 -35.75
N PRO A 343 39.18 15.94 -36.86
CA PRO A 343 37.88 15.94 -37.59
C PRO A 343 37.35 14.60 -38.25
N ALA A 344 36.07 14.65 -38.72
CA ALA A 344 35.44 14.00 -39.91
C ALA A 344 35.52 12.44 -40.10
N SER A 345 34.83 11.75 -41.05
CA SER A 345 33.84 12.02 -42.13
C SER A 345 32.91 10.77 -42.31
N ASP A 346 31.96 10.55 -43.24
CA ASP A 346 31.34 11.28 -44.39
C ASP A 346 29.89 10.74 -44.66
N ALA A 347 29.31 10.86 -45.88
CA ALA A 347 27.94 10.42 -46.25
C ALA A 347 27.83 9.50 -47.52
N PRO A 348 26.85 9.61 -48.47
CA PRO A 348 25.72 8.66 -48.60
C PRO A 348 25.51 7.99 -50.00
N ALA A 349 24.55 7.03 -50.16
CA ALA A 349 23.56 6.95 -51.30
C ALA A 349 22.81 5.59 -51.54
N VAL A 350 21.47 5.68 -51.70
CA VAL A 350 20.57 5.08 -52.75
C VAL A 350 20.58 3.57 -53.13
N THR A 351 19.42 2.89 -53.01
CA THR A 351 18.69 2.13 -54.09
C THR A 351 17.37 1.46 -53.60
N SER A 352 16.53 0.99 -54.53
CA SER A 352 15.23 0.26 -54.35
C SER A 352 14.87 -0.46 -55.67
N PRO A 353 13.74 -1.22 -55.85
CA PRO A 353 12.75 -1.80 -54.92
C PRO A 353 12.51 -3.33 -55.13
N ARG A 354 11.71 -4.02 -54.28
CA ARG A 354 10.94 -5.26 -54.65
C ARG A 354 9.57 -5.37 -53.93
N LYS A 355 8.66 -6.18 -54.50
CA LYS A 355 7.21 -6.26 -54.19
C LYS A 355 6.86 -7.05 -52.91
N ASN A 356 5.78 -6.62 -52.24
CA ASN A 356 4.98 -7.46 -51.33
C ASN A 356 4.04 -8.41 -52.10
N PRO A 357 3.82 -9.63 -51.60
CA PRO A 357 2.52 -10.32 -51.65
C PRO A 357 1.64 -9.87 -50.47
N ALA A 358 0.32 -9.77 -50.65
CA ALA A 358 -0.59 -9.35 -49.58
C ALA A 358 -1.03 -10.52 -48.68
N LEU A 359 -1.09 -10.28 -47.36
CA LEU A 359 -1.84 -11.12 -46.42
C LEU A 359 -3.08 -10.38 -45.95
N ARG A 360 -4.25 -10.97 -46.17
CA ARG A 360 -5.55 -10.41 -45.79
C ARG A 360 -5.86 -10.69 -44.31
N GLY A 361 -6.39 -9.68 -43.64
CA GLY A 361 -7.34 -9.75 -42.52
C GLY A 361 -7.21 -10.88 -41.50
N ARG A 362 -6.66 -10.57 -40.33
CA ARG A 362 -7.11 -11.15 -39.06
C ARG A 362 -7.16 -10.05 -38.01
N SER A 363 -8.34 -9.78 -37.47
CA SER A 363 -8.48 -8.87 -36.32
C SER A 363 -7.90 -9.57 -35.10
N GLY A 364 -6.73 -9.13 -34.64
CA GLY A 364 -6.05 -9.65 -33.47
C GLY A 364 -5.94 -8.55 -32.42
N THR A 365 -6.47 -8.80 -31.23
CA THR A 365 -6.39 -7.85 -30.10
C THR A 365 -4.94 -7.62 -29.72
N VAL A 366 -4.43 -6.40 -29.93
CA VAL A 366 -3.05 -6.03 -29.56
C VAL A 366 -2.99 -5.80 -28.06
N ALA A 367 -2.58 -6.82 -27.32
CA ALA A 367 -2.34 -6.71 -25.88
C ALA A 367 -1.02 -5.97 -25.61
N LEU A 368 -1.08 -4.81 -24.98
CA LEU A 368 0.08 -4.12 -24.44
C LEU A 368 0.64 -4.92 -23.26
N LYS A 369 1.94 -5.24 -23.29
CA LYS A 369 2.66 -5.92 -22.20
C LYS A 369 3.67 -4.98 -21.57
N VAL A 370 3.28 -4.32 -20.48
CA VAL A 370 4.19 -3.65 -19.54
C VAL A 370 4.70 -4.66 -18.51
N ARG A 371 5.93 -4.46 -17.99
CA ARG A 371 6.55 -5.35 -16.99
C ARG A 371 6.48 -4.82 -15.56
N ASN A 372 6.38 -3.51 -15.41
CA ASN A 372 6.31 -2.76 -14.16
C ASN A 372 5.62 -1.40 -14.40
N THR A 373 5.45 -0.61 -13.34
CA THR A 373 4.85 0.73 -13.38
C THR A 373 5.67 1.70 -14.23
N ASP A 374 6.99 1.64 -14.15
CA ASP A 374 7.90 2.56 -14.85
C ASP A 374 7.73 2.48 -16.38
N GLN A 375 7.58 1.27 -16.92
CA GLN A 375 7.27 1.06 -18.35
C GLN A 375 5.86 1.50 -18.75
N LEU A 376 4.92 1.58 -17.81
CA LEU A 376 3.60 2.17 -18.07
C LEU A 376 3.70 3.69 -18.09
N LEU A 377 4.51 4.29 -17.21
CA LEU A 377 4.76 5.72 -17.14
C LEU A 377 5.49 6.22 -18.40
N GLU A 378 6.55 5.53 -18.84
CA GLU A 378 7.28 5.82 -20.08
C GLU A 378 6.36 5.81 -21.32
N LEU A 379 5.34 4.96 -21.35
CA LEU A 379 4.35 4.90 -22.44
C LEU A 379 3.25 5.98 -22.37
N LEU A 380 3.09 6.64 -21.22
CA LEU A 380 2.14 7.74 -21.01
C LEU A 380 2.80 9.11 -21.19
N GLU A 381 4.05 9.26 -20.77
CA GLU A 381 4.80 10.52 -20.75
C GLU A 381 5.82 10.67 -21.90
N GLY A 382 6.14 9.57 -22.58
CA GLY A 382 7.07 9.56 -23.72
C GLY A 382 6.57 10.34 -24.94
N SER A 383 7.49 10.92 -25.70
CA SER A 383 7.25 11.85 -26.83
C SER A 383 6.44 11.30 -28.03
N GLY A 384 5.99 10.05 -27.97
CA GLY A 384 5.04 9.46 -28.92
C GLY A 384 3.57 9.54 -28.49
N ALA A 385 3.28 9.94 -27.25
CA ALA A 385 1.92 10.13 -26.74
C ALA A 385 1.31 11.43 -27.26
N THR A 386 0.12 11.35 -27.87
CA THR A 386 -0.69 12.53 -28.21
C THR A 386 -2.09 12.40 -27.62
N THR A 387 -2.61 13.53 -27.13
CA THR A 387 -3.90 13.62 -26.47
C THR A 387 -4.87 14.45 -27.30
N ALA A 388 -6.01 13.85 -27.63
CA ALA A 388 -7.20 14.55 -28.07
C ALA A 388 -8.38 13.98 -27.27
N ASN A 389 -9.16 14.86 -26.64
CA ASN A 389 -10.39 14.55 -25.91
C ASN A 389 -10.27 13.34 -24.95
N GLY A 390 -9.31 13.40 -24.02
CA GLY A 390 -9.15 12.40 -22.95
C GLY A 390 -8.63 11.02 -23.38
N LYS A 391 -8.27 10.82 -24.65
CA LYS A 391 -7.84 9.52 -25.19
C LYS A 391 -6.36 9.53 -25.58
N VAL A 392 -5.52 8.89 -24.77
CA VAL A 392 -4.11 8.60 -25.12
C VAL A 392 -4.08 7.53 -26.22
N THR A 393 -3.40 7.80 -27.34
CA THR A 393 -3.28 6.85 -28.45
C THR A 393 -1.81 6.41 -28.63
N VAL A 394 -1.40 5.38 -27.88
CA VAL A 394 -0.06 4.79 -28.00
C VAL A 394 0.04 4.00 -29.31
N LYS A 395 0.97 4.40 -30.19
CA LYS A 395 1.29 3.62 -31.41
C LYS A 395 2.14 2.42 -31.03
N ALA A 396 1.62 1.21 -31.24
CA ALA A 396 2.43 0.00 -31.12
C ALA A 396 3.57 0.02 -32.16
N GLY A 397 4.82 -0.11 -31.70
CA GLY A 397 5.98 -0.29 -32.57
C GLY A 397 5.89 -1.58 -33.41
N PRO A 398 6.72 -1.72 -34.46
CA PRO A 398 6.72 -2.91 -35.31
C PRO A 398 6.98 -4.16 -34.47
N ALA A 399 6.10 -5.15 -34.58
CA ALA A 399 6.14 -6.35 -33.76
C ALA A 399 7.47 -7.09 -33.93
N GLN A 400 8.28 -7.12 -32.87
CA GLN A 400 9.48 -7.94 -32.83
C GLN A 400 9.06 -9.42 -33.00
N LYS A 401 9.52 -10.04 -34.09
CA LYS A 401 9.44 -11.50 -34.22
C LYS A 401 10.15 -12.12 -33.02
N ALA A 402 9.55 -13.15 -32.42
CA ALA A 402 10.20 -13.90 -31.37
C ALA A 402 11.54 -14.46 -31.88
N GLY A 403 12.64 -13.89 -31.39
CA GLY A 403 13.97 -14.46 -31.60
C GLY A 403 14.01 -15.84 -30.96
N ALA A 404 14.60 -16.82 -31.65
CA ALA A 404 14.77 -18.15 -31.07
C ALA A 404 15.59 -18.03 -29.78
N GLN A 405 15.07 -18.60 -28.68
CA GLN A 405 15.88 -18.72 -27.46
C GLN A 405 17.14 -19.54 -27.79
N PRO A 406 18.33 -19.11 -27.31
CA PRO A 406 19.48 -20.00 -27.26
C PRO A 406 19.10 -21.27 -26.51
N ARG A 407 19.45 -22.44 -27.05
CA ARG A 407 19.32 -23.69 -26.30
C ARG A 407 20.17 -23.59 -25.02
N PRO A 408 19.69 -24.06 -23.86
CA PRO A 408 20.57 -24.20 -22.70
C PRO A 408 21.71 -25.15 -23.06
N THR A 409 22.94 -24.68 -22.93
CA THR A 409 24.15 -25.48 -23.16
C THR A 409 24.29 -26.50 -22.03
N ALA A 410 24.10 -27.78 -22.35
CA ALA A 410 24.41 -28.85 -21.42
C ALA A 410 25.93 -28.91 -21.18
N ASN A 411 26.38 -28.59 -19.97
CA ASN A 411 27.76 -28.79 -19.55
C ASN A 411 28.05 -30.29 -19.37
N LEU A 412 28.38 -30.95 -20.48
CA LEU A 412 29.03 -32.25 -20.49
C LEU A 412 30.54 -32.03 -20.26
N PRO A 413 31.17 -32.64 -19.23
CA PRO A 413 32.62 -32.58 -19.06
C PRO A 413 33.32 -33.31 -20.22
N ALA A 414 34.44 -32.77 -20.68
CA ALA A 414 35.11 -33.22 -21.89
C ALA A 414 35.77 -34.60 -21.75
N ALA A 415 35.64 -35.43 -22.79
CA ALA A 415 36.34 -36.71 -22.89
C ALA A 415 37.82 -36.50 -23.28
N GLY A 416 38.69 -36.41 -22.28
CA GLY A 416 40.15 -36.44 -22.47
C GLY A 416 40.71 -37.86 -22.48
N SER A 417 41.36 -38.28 -23.57
CA SER A 417 41.97 -39.60 -23.68
C SER A 417 43.38 -39.63 -23.07
N GLN A 418 43.55 -40.43 -22.02
CA GLN A 418 44.86 -40.90 -21.52
C GLN A 418 44.77 -42.39 -21.22
N ARG A 419 45.92 -43.07 -21.27
CA ARG A 419 46.01 -44.54 -21.37
C ARG A 419 46.57 -45.20 -20.11
N ASP A 420 46.29 -46.50 -20.00
CA ASP A 420 47.03 -47.54 -19.27
C ASP A 420 47.31 -47.32 -17.77
N HIS A 421 46.55 -48.01 -16.91
CA HIS A 421 47.04 -49.22 -16.22
C HIS A 421 45.92 -49.92 -15.40
N GLN A 422 45.81 -51.25 -15.51
CA GLN A 422 44.97 -52.08 -14.62
C GLN A 422 45.73 -52.51 -13.36
N PRO A 423 45.00 -52.75 -12.26
CA PRO A 423 45.15 -54.01 -11.51
C PRO A 423 43.89 -54.90 -11.61
N LYS A 424 44.07 -56.20 -11.42
CA LYS A 424 43.01 -57.23 -11.51
C LYS A 424 42.27 -57.41 -10.18
N ILE A 425 40.99 -57.76 -10.25
CA ILE A 425 40.24 -58.36 -9.12
C ILE A 425 40.43 -59.89 -9.15
N PRO A 426 40.97 -60.53 -8.09
CA PRO A 426 40.87 -61.98 -7.87
C PRO A 426 39.61 -62.34 -7.07
N ASN A 427 39.20 -63.60 -7.11
CA ASN A 427 37.85 -64.02 -6.71
C ASN A 427 37.84 -65.13 -5.62
N SER A 428 36.78 -65.13 -4.80
CA SER A 428 36.21 -66.26 -4.05
C SER A 428 36.81 -66.76 -2.71
N ARG A 429 35.89 -67.36 -1.92
CA ARG A 429 36.00 -68.25 -0.73
C ARG A 429 36.00 -67.62 0.67
N ARG A 430 35.54 -68.30 1.75
CA ARG A 430 34.46 -69.30 2.01
C ARG A 430 34.51 -69.75 3.50
N ALA A 431 33.54 -69.36 4.31
CA ALA A 431 33.15 -70.00 5.60
C ALA A 431 31.74 -69.46 5.95
N GLU A 432 30.68 -70.24 6.16
CA GLU A 432 30.40 -71.23 7.20
C GLU A 432 30.14 -70.60 8.59
N GLY A 433 28.94 -70.86 9.15
CA GLY A 433 28.45 -70.37 10.45
C GLY A 433 28.47 -71.49 11.52
N PRO A 434 27.39 -71.75 12.30
CA PRO A 434 26.08 -71.08 12.38
C PRO A 434 25.64 -70.70 13.82
N GLY A 435 24.44 -70.14 13.99
CA GLY A 435 23.80 -69.98 15.31
C GLY A 435 22.28 -69.80 15.22
N ARG A 436 21.51 -70.68 15.87
CA ARG A 436 20.04 -70.61 16.01
C ARG A 436 19.65 -70.63 17.48
N THR A 437 18.76 -69.74 17.91
CA THR A 437 17.77 -70.00 18.96
C THR A 437 16.64 -68.97 18.91
N MET A 438 15.43 -69.39 19.30
CA MET A 438 14.30 -68.50 19.64
C MET A 438 14.01 -68.63 21.14
N THR A 439 13.73 -67.53 21.83
CA THR A 439 12.93 -67.52 23.08
C THR A 439 12.40 -66.12 23.41
N GLY A 440 11.13 -66.03 23.82
CA GLY A 440 10.63 -64.96 24.72
C GLY A 440 10.91 -65.34 26.18
N PRO A 441 10.63 -64.47 27.18
CA PRO A 441 9.31 -63.88 27.49
C PRO A 441 9.33 -62.33 27.54
N ARG A 442 8.26 -61.53 27.73
CA ARG A 442 6.91 -61.60 28.37
C ARG A 442 6.87 -61.26 29.88
N ILE A 443 6.09 -60.20 30.21
CA ILE A 443 5.54 -59.78 31.53
C ILE A 443 6.38 -58.82 32.40
N ALA A 444 5.75 -57.67 32.72
CA ALA A 444 5.95 -56.72 33.83
C ALA A 444 7.30 -55.96 33.96
N ASN A 445 7.33 -54.71 34.48
CA ASN A 445 6.22 -53.81 34.87
C ASN A 445 6.05 -52.67 33.86
#